data_AF-A0A3A0EAR8-F1
#
_entry.id   AF-A0A3A0EAR8-F1
#
_cell.length_a   1.000
_cell.length_b   1.000
_cell.length_c   1.000
_cell.angle_alpha   90.00
_cell.angle_beta   90.00
_cell.angle_gamma   90.00
#
_symmetry.space_group_name_H-M   'P 1'
#
loop_
_entity.id
_entity.type
_entity.pdbx_description
1 polymer ?
#
loop_
_entity_poly.entity_id
_entity_poly.type
_entity_poly.pdbx_seq_one_letter_code
_entity_poly.pdbx_strand_id
1 'polypeptide(L)'
;MEENGALEQAINQLEQAAAAVRLAFQDERAGQAAEAVAAGAGAATGIDPFVFRFAIFVLAIFVGYYVVWSVTPALHTPLMSVTNAISSVIVVGALLAVGISASGLATGFGFAALVLASVNIFGGFLVTQRMLAMYKKKEK
;
A
#
# COMPACT_ATOMS: atom_id res chain seq x y z
N MET A 1 0.82 40.75 -36.27
CA MET A 1 0.48 39.32 -36.40
C MET A 1 1.19 38.45 -35.36
N GLU A 2 2.31 38.89 -34.76
CA GLU A 2 2.99 38.13 -33.69
C GLU A 2 2.25 38.12 -32.35
N GLU A 3 1.44 39.14 -32.05
CA GLU A 3 0.74 39.31 -30.78
C GLU A 3 -0.37 38.26 -30.53
N ASN A 4 -1.04 37.79 -31.60
CA ASN A 4 -2.09 36.75 -31.50
C ASN A 4 -1.50 35.37 -31.18
N GLY A 5 -0.29 35.06 -31.67
CA GLY A 5 0.36 33.78 -31.39
C GLY A 5 0.86 33.68 -29.94
N ALA A 6 1.33 34.79 -29.36
CA ALA A 6 1.71 34.87 -27.95
C ALA A 6 0.50 34.73 -27.02
N LEU A 7 -0.64 35.30 -27.40
CA LEU A 7 -1.92 35.15 -26.71
C LEU A 7 -2.46 33.72 -26.76
N GLU A 8 -2.42 33.06 -27.93
CA GLU A 8 -2.80 31.66 -28.06
C GLU A 8 -1.88 30.72 -27.26
N GLN A 9 -0.58 31.01 -27.19
CA GLN A 9 0.35 30.27 -26.33
C GLN A 9 0.05 30.45 -24.85
N ALA A 10 -0.30 31.67 -24.41
CA ALA A 10 -0.68 31.94 -23.02
C ALA A 10 -1.98 31.23 -22.64
N ILE A 11 -2.97 31.19 -23.53
CA ILE A 11 -4.24 30.48 -23.32
C ILE A 11 -4.00 28.97 -23.22
N ASN A 12 -3.20 28.38 -24.12
CA ASN A 12 -2.86 26.96 -24.08
C ASN A 12 -2.08 26.58 -22.81
N GLN A 13 -1.19 27.44 -22.31
CA GLN A 13 -0.49 27.20 -21.03
C GLN A 13 -1.43 27.26 -19.83
N LEU A 14 -2.39 28.18 -19.83
CA LEU A 14 -3.43 28.26 -18.79
C LEU A 14 -4.34 27.04 -18.79
N GLU A 15 -4.72 26.53 -19.96
CA GLU A 15 -5.55 25.34 -20.08
C GLU A 15 -4.80 24.07 -19.62
N GLN A 16 -3.51 23.94 -19.96
CA GLN A 16 -2.65 22.87 -19.48
C GLN A 16 -2.43 22.94 -17.96
N ALA A 17 -2.21 24.14 -17.40
CA ALA A 17 -2.11 24.33 -15.95
C ALA A 17 -3.41 23.98 -15.24
N ALA A 18 -4.56 24.36 -15.80
CA ALA A 18 -5.88 24.01 -15.26
C ALA A 18 -6.14 22.49 -15.33
N ALA A 19 -5.70 21.81 -16.39
CA ALA A 19 -5.82 20.36 -16.52
C ALA A 19 -4.95 19.61 -15.50
N ALA A 20 -3.70 20.06 -15.28
CA ALA A 20 -2.80 19.48 -14.27
C ALA A 20 -3.35 19.62 -12.85
N VAL A 21 -3.94 20.79 -12.53
CA VAL A 21 -4.58 21.04 -11.23
C VAL A 21 -5.78 20.11 -11.01
N ARG A 22 -6.62 19.90 -12.03
CA ARG A 22 -7.77 18.97 -11.94
C ARG A 22 -7.34 17.51 -11.73
N LEU A 23 -6.26 17.08 -12.36
CA LEU A 23 -5.68 15.75 -12.19
C LEU A 23 -5.14 15.54 -10.78
N ALA A 24 -4.41 16.50 -10.23
CA ALA A 24 -3.93 16.48 -8.85
C ALA A 24 -5.09 16.40 -7.84
N PHE A 25 -6.14 17.21 -8.05
CA PHE A 25 -7.34 17.16 -7.20
C PHE A 25 -8.15 15.87 -7.33
N GLN A 26 -8.11 15.19 -8.48
CA GLN A 26 -8.78 13.88 -8.65
C GLN A 26 -8.05 12.76 -7.91
N ASP A 27 -6.71 12.77 -7.92
CA ASP A 27 -5.89 11.77 -7.21
C ASP A 27 -6.03 11.92 -5.68
N GLU A 28 -6.03 13.15 -5.18
CA GLU A 28 -6.35 13.45 -3.79
C GLU A 28 -7.77 13.00 -3.42
N ARG A 29 -8.75 13.19 -4.32
CA ARG A 29 -10.14 12.71 -4.11
C ARG A 29 -10.24 11.19 -4.06
N ALA A 30 -9.45 10.46 -4.83
CA ALA A 30 -9.45 9.00 -4.81
C ALA A 30 -8.93 8.47 -3.47
N GLY A 31 -7.85 9.07 -2.95
CA GLY A 31 -7.36 8.79 -1.60
C GLY A 31 -8.37 9.16 -0.51
N GLN A 32 -8.98 10.35 -0.62
CA GLN A 32 -10.02 10.80 0.30
C GLN A 32 -11.28 9.94 0.21
N ALA A 33 -11.63 9.36 -0.94
CA ALA A 33 -12.79 8.49 -1.08
C ALA A 33 -12.57 7.14 -0.37
N ALA A 34 -11.37 6.56 -0.46
CA ALA A 34 -11.03 5.35 0.28
C ALA A 34 -11.06 5.59 1.81
N GLU A 35 -10.53 6.73 2.25
CA GLU A 35 -10.60 7.13 3.65
C GLU A 35 -12.01 7.51 4.09
N ALA A 36 -12.83 8.11 3.22
CA ALA A 36 -14.23 8.44 3.49
C ALA A 36 -15.13 7.20 3.52
N VAL A 37 -14.81 6.13 2.80
CA VAL A 37 -15.50 4.84 2.95
C VAL A 37 -15.15 4.21 4.31
N ALA A 38 -13.87 4.22 4.69
CA ALA A 38 -13.43 3.72 5.99
C ALA A 38 -13.98 4.57 7.16
N ALA A 39 -13.99 5.90 7.01
CA ALA A 39 -14.53 6.84 7.98
C ALA A 39 -16.06 6.85 7.97
N GLY A 40 -16.71 6.67 6.83
CA GLY A 40 -18.16 6.62 6.68
C GLY A 40 -18.77 5.40 7.36
N ALA A 41 -18.08 4.26 7.34
CA ALA A 41 -18.45 3.09 8.14
C ALA A 41 -18.41 3.38 9.65
N GLY A 42 -17.42 4.15 10.13
CA GLY A 42 -17.33 4.58 11.53
C GLY A 42 -18.35 5.68 11.89
N ALA A 43 -18.50 6.69 11.03
CA ALA A 43 -19.40 7.82 11.22
C ALA A 43 -20.88 7.43 11.23
N ALA A 44 -21.28 6.41 10.47
CA ALA A 44 -22.64 5.87 10.47
C ALA A 44 -23.08 5.32 11.84
N THR A 45 -22.13 5.07 12.75
CA THR A 45 -22.37 4.52 14.10
C THR A 45 -22.14 5.53 15.23
N GLY A 46 -21.64 6.73 14.93
CA GLY A 46 -21.27 7.74 15.93
C GLY A 46 -20.04 7.37 16.77
N ILE A 47 -19.24 6.39 16.34
CA ILE A 47 -18.05 5.89 17.05
C ILE A 47 -16.82 6.69 16.61
N ASP A 48 -15.98 7.08 17.57
CA ASP A 48 -14.70 7.75 17.31
C ASP A 48 -13.84 6.95 16.31
N PRO A 49 -13.24 7.61 15.29
CA PRO A 49 -12.41 6.94 14.29
C PRO A 49 -11.24 6.15 14.90
N PHE A 50 -10.70 6.60 16.02
CA PHE A 50 -9.68 5.87 16.76
C PHE A 50 -10.21 4.55 17.32
N VAL A 51 -11.37 4.59 18.02
CA VAL A 51 -12.01 3.41 18.59
C VAL A 51 -12.38 2.42 17.50
N PHE A 52 -12.86 2.92 16.35
CA PHE A 52 -13.16 2.09 15.18
C PHE A 52 -11.91 1.38 14.62
N ARG A 53 -10.81 2.12 14.38
CA ARG A 53 -9.53 1.55 13.92
C ARG A 53 -8.95 0.57 14.94
N PHE A 54 -9.10 0.87 16.22
CA PHE A 54 -8.69 0.00 17.32
C PHE A 54 -9.51 -1.30 17.37
N ALA A 55 -10.82 -1.22 17.16
CA ALA A 55 -11.67 -2.40 17.06
C ALA A 55 -11.26 -3.30 15.89
N ILE A 56 -10.97 -2.73 14.72
CA ILE A 56 -10.43 -3.48 13.57
C ILE A 56 -9.11 -4.16 13.94
N PHE A 57 -8.20 -3.45 14.61
CA PHE A 57 -6.92 -4.00 15.07
C PHE A 57 -7.11 -5.21 16.00
N VAL A 58 -8.00 -5.10 17.00
CA VAL A 58 -8.30 -6.19 17.93
C VAL A 58 -8.93 -7.38 17.20
N LEU A 59 -9.90 -7.14 16.30
CA LEU A 59 -10.51 -8.20 15.49
C LEU A 59 -9.48 -8.88 14.59
N ALA A 60 -8.55 -8.15 14.00
CA ALA A 60 -7.48 -8.70 13.17
C ALA A 60 -6.54 -9.63 13.98
N ILE A 61 -6.27 -9.32 15.26
CA ILE A 61 -5.51 -10.21 16.15
C ILE A 61 -6.23 -11.55 16.34
N PHE A 62 -7.53 -11.52 16.63
CA PHE A 62 -8.34 -12.74 16.76
C PHE A 62 -8.32 -13.56 15.46
N VAL A 63 -8.54 -12.93 14.32
CA VAL A 63 -8.46 -13.60 13.01
C VAL A 63 -7.09 -14.23 12.80
N GLY A 64 -6.00 -13.48 13.05
CA GLY A 64 -4.64 -13.98 12.92
C GLY A 64 -4.36 -15.21 13.80
N TYR A 65 -4.83 -15.19 15.05
CA TYR A 65 -4.71 -16.33 15.96
C TYR A 65 -5.40 -17.59 15.41
N TYR A 66 -6.66 -17.49 14.97
CA TYR A 66 -7.39 -18.65 14.43
C TYR A 66 -6.82 -19.17 13.12
N VAL A 67 -6.29 -18.28 12.27
CA VAL A 67 -5.64 -18.64 11.00
C VAL A 67 -4.37 -19.45 11.23
N VAL A 68 -3.53 -19.03 12.18
CA VAL A 68 -2.26 -19.73 12.47
C VAL A 68 -2.49 -21.02 13.26
N TRP A 69 -3.47 -21.07 14.16
CA TRP A 69 -3.75 -22.27 14.94
C TRP A 69 -4.26 -23.44 14.08
N SER A 70 -4.92 -23.15 12.96
CA SER A 70 -5.57 -24.16 12.11
C SER A 70 -4.63 -24.81 11.08
N VAL A 71 -3.31 -24.70 11.24
CA VAL A 71 -2.34 -25.27 10.29
C VAL A 71 -1.81 -26.64 10.72
N THR A 72 -1.47 -27.48 9.75
CA THR A 72 -0.87 -28.78 10.04
C THR A 72 0.57 -28.63 10.57
N PRO A 73 1.04 -29.48 11.51
CA PRO A 73 2.36 -29.32 12.13
C PRO A 73 3.55 -29.30 11.14
N ALA A 74 3.43 -30.01 10.01
CA ALA A 74 4.45 -30.03 8.96
C ALA A 74 4.63 -28.66 8.26
N LEU A 75 3.66 -27.76 8.39
CA LEU A 75 3.65 -26.46 7.73
C LEU A 75 4.12 -25.31 8.62
N HIS A 76 4.52 -25.53 9.89
CA HIS A 76 5.01 -24.43 10.74
C HIS A 76 6.25 -23.73 10.16
N THR A 77 7.21 -24.49 9.59
CA THR A 77 8.40 -23.91 8.97
C THR A 77 8.09 -23.15 7.67
N PRO A 78 7.28 -23.69 6.73
CA PRO A 78 6.76 -22.91 5.61
C PRO A 78 5.94 -21.68 6.04
N LEU A 79 5.12 -21.80 7.08
CA LEU A 79 4.27 -20.73 7.58
C LEU A 79 5.12 -19.58 8.15
N MET A 80 6.21 -19.88 8.85
CA MET A 80 7.16 -18.88 9.32
C MET A 80 7.73 -18.06 8.15
N SER A 81 8.04 -18.71 7.02
CA SER A 81 8.51 -18.04 5.80
C SER A 81 7.42 -17.17 5.16
N VAL A 82 6.17 -17.64 5.13
CA VAL A 82 5.02 -16.86 4.65
C VAL A 82 4.80 -15.62 5.51
N THR A 83 4.84 -15.75 6.84
CA THR A 83 4.65 -14.60 7.74
C THR A 83 5.75 -13.55 7.57
N ASN A 84 6.98 -13.97 7.25
CA ASN A 84 8.06 -13.05 6.91
C ASN A 84 7.74 -12.27 5.63
N ALA A 85 7.26 -12.93 4.57
CA ALA A 85 6.83 -12.25 3.34
C ALA A 85 5.65 -11.27 3.60
N ILE A 86 4.64 -11.68 4.37
CA ILE A 86 3.46 -10.86 4.69
C ILE A 86 3.83 -9.62 5.50
N SER A 87 4.82 -9.71 6.40
CA SER A 87 5.30 -8.56 7.18
C SER A 87 5.77 -7.38 6.31
N SER A 88 6.04 -7.62 5.02
CA SER A 88 6.45 -6.60 4.04
C SER A 88 5.32 -5.64 3.63
N VAL A 89 4.17 -5.65 4.30
CA VAL A 89 3.10 -4.65 4.14
C VAL A 89 3.60 -3.20 4.30
N ILE A 90 4.74 -3.01 4.96
CA ILE A 90 5.48 -1.74 5.08
C ILE A 90 5.78 -1.09 3.72
N VAL A 91 5.77 -1.83 2.61
CA VAL A 91 5.95 -1.31 1.25
C VAL A 91 4.93 -0.22 0.92
N VAL A 92 3.70 -0.32 1.45
CA VAL A 92 2.65 0.69 1.26
C VAL A 92 3.07 2.03 1.88
N GLY A 93 3.62 1.99 3.10
CA GLY A 93 4.13 3.19 3.76
C GLY A 93 5.34 3.79 3.04
N ALA A 94 6.23 2.95 2.51
CA ALA A 94 7.38 3.40 1.72
C ALA A 94 6.94 4.10 0.41
N LEU A 95 5.94 3.57 -0.28
CA LEU A 95 5.39 4.18 -1.49
C LEU A 95 4.75 5.54 -1.20
N LEU A 96 3.99 5.67 -0.11
CA LEU A 96 3.43 6.96 0.32
C LEU A 96 4.53 7.96 0.67
N ALA A 97 5.58 7.52 1.36
CA ALA A 97 6.73 8.35 1.71
C ALA A 97 7.50 8.84 0.47
N VAL A 98 7.62 8.04 -0.58
CA VAL A 98 8.27 8.47 -1.84
C VAL A 98 7.36 9.35 -2.69
N GLY A 99 6.08 8.99 -2.82
CA GLY A 99 5.14 9.61 -3.76
C GLY A 99 4.54 10.94 -3.30
N ILE A 100 4.39 11.16 -1.99
CA ILE A 100 3.68 12.34 -1.44
C ILE A 100 4.65 13.33 -0.77
N SER A 101 5.89 12.92 -0.49
CA SER A 101 6.82 13.77 0.26
C SER A 101 7.32 14.96 -0.56
N ALA A 102 7.12 16.17 0.00
CA ALA A 102 7.72 17.40 -0.51
C ALA A 102 9.20 17.59 -0.09
N SER A 103 9.70 16.79 0.85
CA SER A 103 11.09 16.87 1.34
C SER A 103 11.97 15.77 0.74
N GLY A 104 13.14 16.14 0.21
CA GLY A 104 14.08 15.19 -0.39
C GLY A 104 14.62 14.13 0.58
N LEU A 105 14.63 14.42 1.89
CA LEU A 105 15.02 13.46 2.92
C LEU A 105 13.98 12.34 3.07
N ALA A 106 12.70 12.69 3.12
CA ALA A 106 11.62 11.70 3.22
C ALA A 106 11.54 10.83 1.97
N THR A 107 11.76 11.40 0.78
CA THR A 107 11.88 10.64 -0.47
C THR A 107 13.09 9.70 -0.44
N GLY A 108 14.25 10.15 0.06
CA GLY A 108 15.45 9.33 0.19
C GLY A 108 15.28 8.13 1.14
N PHE A 109 14.73 8.36 2.32
CA PHE A 109 14.41 7.28 3.28
C PHE A 109 13.30 6.37 2.77
N GLY A 110 12.27 6.91 2.12
CA GLY A 110 11.22 6.14 1.48
C GLY A 110 11.76 5.23 0.39
N PHE A 111 12.70 5.70 -0.42
CA PHE A 111 13.35 4.89 -1.46
C PHE A 111 14.17 3.75 -0.85
N ALA A 112 14.95 4.03 0.20
CA ALA A 112 15.69 2.99 0.91
C ALA A 112 14.74 1.95 1.54
N ALA A 113 13.66 2.41 2.17
CA ALA A 113 12.62 1.53 2.72
C ALA A 113 11.96 0.67 1.63
N LEU A 114 11.71 1.23 0.45
CA LEU A 114 11.12 0.52 -0.69
C LEU A 114 12.03 -0.61 -1.19
N VAL A 115 13.35 -0.34 -1.30
CA VAL A 115 14.34 -1.35 -1.69
C VAL A 115 14.38 -2.48 -0.66
N LEU A 116 14.46 -2.15 0.63
CA LEU A 116 14.49 -3.15 1.71
C LEU A 116 13.21 -3.98 1.78
N ALA A 117 12.04 -3.33 1.64
CA ALA A 117 10.76 -4.01 1.57
C ALA A 117 10.69 -4.97 0.38
N SER A 118 11.18 -4.55 -0.79
CA SER A 118 11.21 -5.39 -2.00
C SER A 118 12.05 -6.66 -1.78
N VAL A 119 13.22 -6.54 -1.16
CA VAL A 119 14.07 -7.72 -0.83
C VAL A 119 13.33 -8.69 0.08
N ASN A 120 12.59 -8.20 1.07
CA ASN A 120 11.81 -9.04 1.98
C ASN A 120 10.64 -9.75 1.25
N ILE A 121 9.92 -9.04 0.37
CA ILE A 121 8.86 -9.61 -0.47
C ILE A 121 9.43 -10.75 -1.33
N PHE A 122 10.41 -10.44 -2.18
CA PHE A 122 10.93 -11.41 -3.14
C PHE A 122 11.67 -12.56 -2.45
N GLY A 123 12.48 -12.26 -1.43
CA GLY A 123 13.19 -13.28 -0.66
C GLY A 123 12.25 -14.20 0.10
N GLY A 124 11.26 -13.63 0.80
CA GLY A 124 10.27 -14.38 1.56
C GLY A 124 9.42 -15.29 0.69
N PHE A 125 8.92 -14.80 -0.46
CA PHE A 125 8.10 -15.62 -1.35
C PHE A 125 8.92 -16.69 -2.09
N LEU A 126 10.15 -16.41 -2.52
CA LEU A 126 11.00 -17.38 -3.22
C LEU A 126 11.37 -18.55 -2.29
N VAL A 127 11.77 -18.26 -1.06
CA VAL A 127 12.10 -19.31 -0.06
C VAL A 127 10.86 -20.13 0.28
N THR A 128 9.72 -19.48 0.49
CA THR A 128 8.45 -20.17 0.75
C THR A 128 8.09 -21.12 -0.38
N GLN A 129 8.21 -20.69 -1.64
CA GLN A 129 7.91 -21.54 -2.80
C GLN A 129 8.83 -22.76 -2.85
N ARG A 130 10.13 -22.61 -2.56
CA ARG A 130 11.06 -23.75 -2.47
C ARG A 130 10.68 -24.69 -1.34
N MET A 131 10.26 -24.16 -0.18
CA MET A 131 9.81 -24.97 0.95
C MET A 131 8.53 -25.76 0.64
N LEU A 132 7.54 -25.13 -0.01
CA LEU A 132 6.30 -25.79 -0.39
C LEU A 132 6.46 -26.76 -1.57
N ALA A 133 7.39 -26.49 -2.49
CA ALA A 133 7.70 -27.38 -3.60
C ALA A 133 8.24 -28.74 -3.14
N MET A 134 8.90 -28.81 -1.97
CA MET A 134 9.36 -30.07 -1.38
C MET A 134 8.22 -31.00 -0.92
N TYR A 135 7.00 -30.47 -0.77
CA TYR A 135 5.80 -31.24 -0.42
C TYR A 135 4.97 -31.67 -1.64
N LYS A 136 5.31 -31.20 -2.85
CA LYS A 136 4.68 -31.70 -4.07
C LYS A 136 5.25 -33.07 -4.42
N LYS A 137 4.39 -34.08 -4.57
CA LYS A 137 4.76 -35.38 -5.13
C LYS A 137 5.34 -35.14 -6.53
N LYS A 138 6.54 -35.67 -6.81
CA LYS A 138 7.07 -35.70 -8.18
C LYS A 138 6.02 -36.37 -9.08
N GLU A 139 5.50 -35.64 -10.06
CA GLU A 139 4.80 -36.26 -11.18
C GLU A 139 5.79 -37.25 -11.82
N LYS A 140 5.36 -38.50 -11.94
CA LYS A 140 6.13 -39.57 -12.57
C LYS A 140 6.17 -39.36 -14.08
#